data_AF-A0A2E0DSS1-F1
#
_entry.id   AF-A0A2E0DSS1-F1
#
_cell.length_a   1.000
_cell.length_b   1.000
_cell.length_c   1.000
_cell.angle_alpha   90.00
_cell.angle_beta   90.00
_cell.angle_gamma   90.00
#
_symmetry.space_group_name_H-M   'P 1'
#
loop_
_entity.id
_entity.type
_entity.pdbx_description
1 polymer ?
#
loop_
_entity_poly.entity_id
_entity_poly.type
_entity_poly.pdbx_seq_one_letter_code
_entity_poly.pdbx_strand_id
1 'polypeptide(L)'
;MEFDHTVVAALWACEEEGLLGSLAYVANLPENVSVRTYMNFDMVSLNYPIVPLTEPLIDPLTGDIFEPTKYDWSISIAGASDENMDRMYDWVTQTIDENLAYQPTEGNPIMWQKAESCSSDHCSFFSAGYPTFNFFSPGGDISFWQEWHSPSDTFEFMTAKAGGPDGMASGFNSLAWSALDLFVRVDNAENYHGNWKE
;
A
#
# COMPACT_ATOMS: atom_id res chain seq x y z
N MET A 1 17.97 16.47 6.63
CA MET A 1 17.49 15.16 7.13
C MET A 1 18.57 14.17 6.74
N GLU A 2 19.19 13.53 7.72
CA GLU A 2 20.16 12.46 7.51
C GLU A 2 19.45 11.17 7.93
N PHE A 3 19.62 10.10 7.15
CA PHE A 3 19.03 8.78 7.44
C PHE A 3 20.13 7.83 7.88
N ASP A 4 19.84 7.02 8.88
CA ASP A 4 20.78 6.03 9.41
C ASP A 4 20.90 4.81 8.49
N HIS A 5 19.88 4.57 7.66
CA HIS A 5 19.82 3.45 6.73
C HIS A 5 19.69 3.91 5.27
N THR A 6 20.14 3.05 4.36
CA THR A 6 19.98 3.28 2.91
C THR A 6 18.53 3.09 2.50
N VAL A 7 17.99 4.05 1.75
CA VAL A 7 16.67 3.96 1.12
C VAL A 7 16.80 3.41 -0.29
N VAL A 8 16.01 2.40 -0.61
CA VAL A 8 15.97 1.79 -1.95
C VAL A 8 14.54 1.90 -2.47
N ALA A 9 14.39 2.51 -3.65
CA ALA A 9 13.15 2.45 -4.42
C ALA A 9 13.27 1.34 -5.46
N ALA A 10 12.26 0.46 -5.52
CA ALA A 10 12.22 -0.66 -6.45
C ALA A 10 10.92 -0.62 -7.27
N LEU A 11 11.04 -0.98 -8.54
CA LEU A 11 9.91 -1.19 -9.45
C LEU A 11 10.04 -2.62 -9.95
N TRP A 12 9.13 -3.48 -9.51
CA TRP A 12 9.24 -4.91 -9.78
C TRP A 12 8.71 -5.26 -11.16
N ALA A 13 9.44 -6.15 -11.83
CA ALA A 13 9.01 -6.74 -13.07
C ALA A 13 8.26 -8.04 -12.80
N CYS A 14 7.24 -8.33 -13.62
CA CYS A 14 6.56 -9.62 -13.63
C CYS A 14 5.95 -10.02 -12.27
N GLU A 15 5.35 -9.05 -11.56
CA GLU A 15 4.54 -9.29 -10.36
C GLU A 15 3.36 -10.22 -10.71
N GLU A 16 2.63 -9.86 -11.76
CA GLU A 16 1.45 -10.59 -12.28
C GLU A 16 1.74 -12.02 -12.78
N GLU A 17 3.02 -12.35 -13.00
CA GLU A 17 3.46 -13.69 -13.40
C GLU A 17 3.94 -14.52 -12.20
N GLY A 18 3.60 -14.08 -10.97
CA GLY A 18 3.96 -14.75 -9.73
C GLY A 18 5.21 -14.17 -9.07
N LEU A 19 5.26 -12.83 -8.92
CA LEU A 19 6.26 -12.11 -8.12
C LEU A 19 7.71 -12.30 -8.59
N LEU A 20 7.93 -12.62 -9.86
CA LEU A 20 9.22 -13.12 -10.34
C LEU A 20 10.37 -12.13 -10.09
N GLY A 21 10.11 -10.83 -10.24
CA GLY A 21 11.10 -9.78 -10.01
C GLY A 21 11.50 -9.65 -8.54
N SER A 22 10.54 -9.53 -7.63
CA SER A 22 10.82 -9.38 -6.19
C SER A 22 11.40 -10.67 -5.60
N LEU A 23 10.92 -11.85 -6.02
CA LEU A 23 11.49 -13.14 -5.63
C LEU A 23 12.96 -13.25 -6.05
N ALA A 24 13.27 -12.90 -7.29
CA ALA A 24 14.64 -12.92 -7.79
C ALA A 24 15.53 -11.94 -7.01
N TYR A 25 15.04 -10.75 -6.66
CA TYR A 25 15.79 -9.80 -5.86
C TYR A 25 16.08 -10.31 -4.46
N VAL A 26 15.06 -10.77 -3.73
CA VAL A 26 15.20 -11.28 -2.36
C VAL A 26 16.15 -12.49 -2.32
N ALA A 27 16.07 -13.40 -3.30
CA ALA A 27 16.95 -14.55 -3.40
C ALA A 27 18.43 -14.20 -3.71
N ASN A 28 18.70 -12.98 -4.18
CA ASN A 28 20.04 -12.52 -4.56
C ASN A 28 20.54 -11.35 -3.73
N LEU A 29 19.94 -11.08 -2.57
CA LEU A 29 20.47 -10.11 -1.61
C LEU A 29 21.90 -10.52 -1.20
N PRO A 30 22.89 -9.60 -1.23
CA PRO A 30 24.24 -9.90 -0.76
C PRO A 30 24.25 -10.31 0.71
N GLU A 31 25.13 -11.24 1.10
CA GLU A 31 25.19 -11.80 2.47
C GLU A 31 25.34 -10.75 3.58
N ASN A 32 25.95 -9.59 3.27
CA ASN A 32 26.17 -8.50 4.22
C ASN A 32 25.12 -7.38 4.14
N VAL A 33 24.03 -7.59 3.40
CA VAL A 33 22.92 -6.66 3.25
C VAL A 33 21.68 -7.30 3.86
N SER A 34 20.97 -6.55 4.71
CA SER A 34 19.69 -6.97 5.26
C SER A 34 18.65 -5.89 5.02
N VAL A 35 17.41 -6.32 4.79
CA VAL A 35 16.27 -5.43 4.61
C VAL A 35 15.67 -5.15 5.99
N ARG A 36 15.63 -3.86 6.33
CA ARG A 36 15.10 -3.41 7.62
C ARG A 36 13.57 -3.48 7.66
N THR A 37 12.94 -3.02 6.59
CA THR A 37 11.50 -3.12 6.33
C THR A 37 11.28 -3.07 4.82
N TYR A 38 10.14 -3.53 4.35
CA TYR A 38 9.67 -3.35 2.99
C TYR A 38 8.29 -2.70 2.98
N MET A 39 8.13 -1.60 2.25
CA MET A 39 6.85 -0.92 2.06
C MET A 39 6.38 -1.19 0.64
N ASN A 40 5.27 -1.92 0.51
CA ASN A 40 4.67 -2.28 -0.75
C ASN A 40 3.52 -1.35 -1.08
N PHE A 41 3.48 -0.89 -2.33
CA PHE A 41 2.44 -0.01 -2.83
C PHE A 41 1.80 -0.69 -4.02
N ASP A 42 0.60 -1.22 -3.83
CA ASP A 42 -0.11 -1.92 -4.89
C ASP A 42 -1.55 -1.42 -4.99
N MET A 43 -1.99 -1.14 -6.21
CA MET A 43 -3.31 -0.58 -6.51
C MET A 43 -3.65 0.60 -5.57
N VAL A 44 -2.73 1.56 -5.45
CA VAL A 44 -2.86 2.73 -4.57
C VAL A 44 -3.43 3.94 -5.32
N SER A 45 -3.81 5.00 -4.59
CA SER A 45 -4.27 6.34 -5.03
C SER A 45 -5.78 6.56 -5.15
N LEU A 46 -6.60 5.53 -5.31
CA LEU A 46 -8.07 5.64 -5.20
C LEU A 46 -8.54 5.43 -3.75
N ASN A 47 -8.01 6.23 -2.84
CA ASN A 47 -8.21 6.13 -1.40
C ASN A 47 -8.60 7.47 -0.78
N TYR A 48 -8.81 7.47 0.54
CA TYR A 48 -8.97 8.67 1.35
C TYR A 48 -7.91 9.74 0.97
N PRO A 49 -8.29 11.02 0.80
CA PRO A 49 -9.58 11.64 1.14
C PRO A 49 -10.57 11.74 -0.04
N ILE A 50 -10.35 11.00 -1.13
CA ILE A 50 -11.23 11.08 -2.31
C ILE A 50 -12.67 10.77 -1.92
N VAL A 51 -13.62 11.63 -2.30
CA VAL A 51 -15.03 11.32 -2.10
C VAL A 51 -15.47 10.43 -3.27
N PRO A 52 -15.93 9.19 -3.03
CA PRO A 52 -16.41 8.35 -4.11
C PRO A 52 -17.55 9.01 -4.87
N LEU A 53 -17.58 8.81 -6.18
CA LEU A 53 -18.66 9.32 -7.02
C LEU A 53 -19.98 8.68 -6.60
N THR A 54 -21.08 9.45 -6.69
CA THR A 54 -22.43 8.96 -6.39
C THR A 54 -23.23 8.59 -7.64
N GLU A 55 -22.71 8.93 -8.83
CA GLU A 55 -23.32 8.63 -10.12
C GLU A 55 -22.46 7.60 -10.87
N PRO A 56 -23.07 6.71 -11.69
CA PRO A 56 -22.31 5.77 -12.49
C PRO A 56 -21.39 6.46 -13.50
N LEU A 57 -20.23 5.84 -13.74
CA LEU A 57 -19.33 6.20 -14.83
C LEU A 57 -19.62 5.33 -16.05
N ILE A 58 -19.46 5.91 -17.23
CA ILE A 58 -19.50 5.17 -18.50
C ILE A 58 -18.08 5.20 -19.06
N ASP A 59 -17.49 4.02 -19.28
CA ASP A 59 -16.18 3.94 -19.92
C ASP A 59 -16.29 4.48 -21.36
N PRO A 60 -15.47 5.49 -21.72
CA PRO A 60 -15.55 6.13 -23.04
C PRO A 60 -15.05 5.25 -24.20
N LEU A 61 -14.28 4.20 -23.91
CA LEU A 61 -13.71 3.23 -24.84
C LEU A 61 -14.63 2.01 -25.03
N THR A 62 -15.18 1.44 -23.95
CA THR A 62 -15.98 0.20 -24.00
C THR A 62 -17.49 0.45 -23.97
N GLY A 63 -17.94 1.55 -23.34
CA GLY A 63 -19.35 1.85 -23.09
C GLY A 63 -19.95 1.12 -21.89
N ASP A 64 -19.12 0.43 -21.09
CA ASP A 64 -19.55 -0.25 -19.88
C ASP A 64 -19.96 0.75 -18.79
N ILE A 65 -20.93 0.35 -17.96
CA ILE A 65 -21.45 1.16 -16.85
C ILE A 65 -20.82 0.67 -15.55
N PHE A 66 -20.14 1.58 -14.86
CA PHE A 66 -19.47 1.34 -13.58
C PHE A 66 -20.23 2.04 -12.47
N GLU A 67 -20.87 1.24 -11.63
CA GLU A 67 -21.63 1.74 -10.49
C GLU A 67 -20.70 2.37 -9.43
N PRO A 68 -21.17 3.41 -8.72
CA PRO A 68 -20.52 3.94 -7.52
C PRO A 68 -20.07 2.85 -6.56
N THR A 69 -18.80 2.88 -6.15
CA THR A 69 -18.24 1.94 -5.17
C THR A 69 -17.76 2.70 -3.95
N LYS A 70 -17.63 2.00 -2.82
CA LYS A 70 -16.83 2.51 -1.71
C LYS A 70 -15.38 2.58 -2.16
N TYR A 71 -14.59 3.49 -1.59
CA TYR A 71 -13.13 3.39 -1.69
C TYR A 71 -12.61 2.92 -0.35
N ASP A 72 -11.60 2.07 -0.30
CA ASP A 72 -11.00 1.67 0.96
C ASP A 72 -9.49 1.68 0.82
N TRP A 73 -8.83 1.89 1.95
CA TRP A 73 -7.38 1.83 2.03
C TRP A 73 -6.99 0.94 3.18
N SER A 74 -6.30 -0.15 2.85
CA SER A 74 -5.81 -1.11 3.82
C SER A 74 -4.30 -1.01 3.97
N ILE A 75 -3.84 -1.20 5.21
CA ILE A 75 -2.43 -1.31 5.57
C ILE A 75 -2.24 -2.62 6.34
N SER A 76 -1.70 -3.62 5.67
CA SER A 76 -1.37 -4.91 6.29
C SER A 76 0.07 -4.91 6.80
N ILE A 77 0.27 -5.44 8.00
CA ILE A 77 1.56 -5.50 8.69
C ILE A 77 1.92 -6.97 8.88
N ALA A 78 3.15 -7.36 8.52
CA ALA A 78 3.62 -8.73 8.65
C ALA A 78 5.15 -8.82 8.80
N GLY A 79 5.65 -10.04 9.07
CA GLY A 79 7.07 -10.40 8.88
C GLY A 79 8.03 -9.97 9.99
N ALA A 80 7.52 -9.56 11.15
CA ALA A 80 8.31 -9.26 12.35
C ALA A 80 7.83 -10.06 13.57
N SER A 81 8.59 -9.98 14.66
CA SER A 81 8.20 -10.55 15.95
C SER A 81 6.92 -9.89 16.47
N ASP A 82 6.17 -10.56 17.35
CA ASP A 82 4.92 -10.02 17.91
C ASP A 82 5.11 -8.62 18.52
N GLU A 83 6.20 -8.39 19.24
CA GLU A 83 6.53 -7.07 19.82
C GLU A 83 6.77 -6.00 18.73
N ASN A 84 7.54 -6.33 17.68
CA ASN A 84 7.78 -5.40 16.58
C ASN A 84 6.50 -5.18 15.74
N MET A 85 5.66 -6.20 15.60
CA MET A 85 4.36 -6.11 14.94
C MET A 85 3.40 -5.19 15.71
N ASP A 86 3.35 -5.30 17.04
CA ASP A 86 2.60 -4.38 17.91
C ASP A 86 3.11 -2.94 17.72
N ARG A 87 4.43 -2.76 17.76
CA ARG A 87 5.06 -1.46 17.54
C ARG A 87 4.75 -0.87 16.16
N MET A 88 4.78 -1.69 15.10
CA MET A 88 4.40 -1.27 13.75
C MET A 88 2.93 -0.87 13.67
N TYR A 89 2.04 -1.63 14.33
CA TYR A 89 0.62 -1.32 14.38
C TYR A 89 0.34 0.01 15.10
N ASP A 90 1.02 0.24 16.23
CA ASP A 90 0.96 1.50 16.97
C ASP A 90 1.47 2.67 16.14
N TRP A 91 2.52 2.47 15.34
CA TRP A 91 3.01 3.49 14.42
C TRP A 91 2.01 3.83 13.33
N VAL A 92 1.33 2.85 12.73
CA VAL A 92 0.26 3.12 11.75
C VAL A 92 -0.86 3.89 12.41
N THR A 93 -1.27 3.49 13.62
CA THR A 93 -2.30 4.20 14.41
C THR A 93 -1.91 5.66 14.65
N GLN A 94 -0.71 5.93 15.18
CA GLN A 94 -0.21 7.29 15.39
C GLN A 94 -0.09 8.09 14.08
N THR A 95 0.33 7.43 13.00
CA THR A 95 0.48 8.07 11.69
C THR A 95 -0.88 8.57 11.19
N ILE A 96 -1.88 7.69 11.18
CA ILE A 96 -3.21 7.97 10.62
C ILE A 96 -4.02 8.88 11.55
N ASP A 97 -4.11 8.54 12.84
CA ASP A 97 -5.05 9.19 13.76
C ASP A 97 -4.49 10.47 14.39
N GLU A 98 -3.17 10.54 14.64
CA GLU A 98 -2.56 11.65 15.39
C GLU A 98 -1.77 12.61 14.49
N ASN A 99 -0.78 12.10 13.76
CA ASN A 99 0.16 12.92 12.99
C ASN A 99 -0.51 13.54 11.77
N LEU A 100 -1.22 12.72 11.01
CA LEU A 100 -1.95 13.16 9.83
C LEU A 100 -3.40 13.56 10.17
N ALA A 101 -3.89 13.14 11.34
CA ALA A 101 -5.21 13.43 11.86
C ALA A 101 -6.32 13.14 10.84
N TYR A 102 -6.18 12.04 10.10
CA TYR A 102 -7.17 11.63 9.10
C TYR A 102 -8.50 11.29 9.77
N GLN A 103 -9.58 11.63 9.08
CA GLN A 103 -10.95 11.41 9.54
C GLN A 103 -11.69 10.61 8.46
N PRO A 104 -11.37 9.31 8.30
CA PRO A 104 -12.01 8.47 7.30
C PRO A 104 -13.52 8.35 7.56
N THR A 105 -14.27 8.05 6.49
CA THR A 105 -15.73 7.92 6.55
C THR A 105 -16.14 6.48 6.25
N GLU A 106 -17.41 6.13 6.48
CA GLU A 106 -17.90 4.79 6.13
C GLU A 106 -17.84 4.50 4.61
N GLY A 107 -17.87 5.55 3.78
CA GLY A 107 -17.73 5.44 2.32
C GLY A 107 -16.26 5.46 1.84
N ASN A 108 -15.34 5.88 2.72
CA ASN A 108 -13.91 5.86 2.45
C ASN A 108 -13.10 5.48 3.72
N PRO A 109 -13.19 4.23 4.19
CA PRO A 109 -12.47 3.78 5.36
C PRO A 109 -10.97 3.62 5.10
N ILE A 110 -10.20 3.87 6.16
CA ILE A 110 -8.81 3.42 6.27
C ILE A 110 -8.78 2.32 7.31
N MET A 111 -8.19 1.18 6.98
CA MET A 111 -8.13 -0.01 7.81
C MET A 111 -6.68 -0.47 7.94
N TRP A 112 -6.30 -0.98 9.10
CA TRP A 112 -4.99 -1.61 9.26
C TRP A 112 -5.07 -2.81 10.19
N GLN A 113 -4.21 -3.79 9.92
CA GLN A 113 -4.24 -5.08 10.61
C GLN A 113 -2.86 -5.73 10.62
N LYS A 114 -2.64 -6.57 11.64
CA LYS A 114 -1.54 -7.53 11.68
C LYS A 114 -2.00 -8.80 10.98
N ALA A 115 -1.77 -8.85 9.68
CA ALA A 115 -2.15 -9.98 8.84
C ALA A 115 -1.23 -10.03 7.64
N GLU A 116 -0.95 -11.24 7.17
CA GLU A 116 -0.33 -11.43 5.87
C GLU A 116 -1.39 -11.77 4.83
N SER A 117 -1.33 -11.10 3.68
CA SER A 117 -2.21 -11.34 2.53
C SER A 117 -1.53 -12.07 1.38
N CYS A 118 -0.19 -11.99 1.25
CA CYS A 118 0.57 -12.49 0.11
C CYS A 118 -0.04 -12.14 -1.26
N SER A 119 -0.63 -10.94 -1.35
CA SER A 119 -1.38 -10.49 -2.52
C SER A 119 -0.54 -9.71 -3.53
N SER A 120 0.74 -9.47 -3.23
CA SER A 120 1.65 -8.62 -4.02
C SER A 120 3.11 -8.86 -3.57
N ASP A 121 4.06 -8.07 -4.07
CA ASP A 121 5.51 -8.26 -3.87
C ASP A 121 5.97 -8.25 -2.40
N HIS A 122 5.18 -7.74 -1.46
CA HIS A 122 5.48 -7.88 -0.01
C HIS A 122 5.63 -9.34 0.41
N CYS A 123 4.95 -10.26 -0.27
CA CYS A 123 5.03 -11.70 0.02
C CYS A 123 6.47 -12.23 -0.12
N SER A 124 7.23 -11.76 -1.11
CA SER A 124 8.64 -12.15 -1.31
C SER A 124 9.51 -11.78 -0.11
N PHE A 125 9.28 -10.60 0.47
CA PHE A 125 10.02 -10.11 1.64
C PHE A 125 9.53 -10.75 2.93
N PHE A 126 8.22 -10.83 3.11
CA PHE A 126 7.57 -11.50 4.25
C PHE A 126 8.04 -12.96 4.37
N SER A 127 8.08 -13.70 3.26
CA SER A 127 8.49 -15.10 3.22
C SER A 127 9.96 -15.30 3.60
N ALA A 128 10.80 -14.27 3.39
CA ALA A 128 12.19 -14.23 3.85
C ALA A 128 12.33 -13.73 5.30
N GLY A 129 11.21 -13.46 5.97
CA GLY A 129 11.15 -13.02 7.36
C GLY A 129 11.41 -11.53 7.57
N TYR A 130 11.34 -10.70 6.53
CA TYR A 130 11.50 -9.25 6.67
C TYR A 130 10.19 -8.58 7.09
N PRO A 131 10.22 -7.52 7.94
CA PRO A 131 9.04 -6.75 8.27
C PRO A 131 8.46 -6.08 7.03
N THR A 132 7.15 -6.07 6.88
CA THR A 132 6.47 -5.46 5.75
C THR A 132 5.30 -4.58 6.17
N PHE A 133 5.09 -3.51 5.39
CA PHE A 133 3.83 -2.77 5.31
C PHE A 133 3.31 -2.92 3.89
N ASN A 134 2.11 -3.47 3.73
CA ASN A 134 1.43 -3.54 2.43
C ASN A 134 0.30 -2.53 2.38
N PHE A 135 0.46 -1.49 1.57
CA PHE A 135 -0.56 -0.49 1.29
C PHE A 135 -1.36 -0.92 0.06
N PHE A 136 -2.66 -1.09 0.24
CA PHE A 136 -3.53 -1.63 -0.80
C PHE A 136 -4.87 -0.91 -0.81
N SER A 137 -5.32 -0.46 -1.99
CA SER A 137 -6.60 0.25 -2.15
C SER A 137 -7.49 -0.43 -3.22
N PRO A 138 -8.17 -1.52 -2.86
CA PRO A 138 -8.98 -2.29 -3.81
C PRO A 138 -10.36 -1.67 -4.08
N GLY A 139 -10.66 -0.46 -3.59
CA GLY A 139 -11.94 0.19 -3.85
C GLY A 139 -13.17 -0.58 -3.35
N GLY A 140 -13.04 -1.25 -2.20
CA GLY A 140 -14.11 -1.59 -1.27
C GLY A 140 -15.17 -2.62 -1.66
N ASP A 141 -15.37 -2.98 -2.95
CA ASP A 141 -16.43 -3.92 -3.34
C ASP A 141 -16.27 -4.59 -4.72
N ILE A 142 -17.11 -5.60 -5.03
CA ILE A 142 -17.14 -6.41 -6.27
C ILE A 142 -17.04 -5.58 -7.57
N SER A 143 -17.57 -4.36 -7.59
CA SER A 143 -17.55 -3.47 -8.75
C SER A 143 -16.18 -2.87 -9.05
N PHE A 144 -15.23 -2.82 -8.11
CA PHE A 144 -13.86 -2.42 -8.39
C PHE A 144 -13.06 -3.51 -9.13
N TRP A 145 -13.42 -4.78 -8.91
CA TRP A 145 -12.84 -5.92 -9.65
C TRP A 145 -13.19 -5.91 -11.15
N GLN A 146 -14.06 -5.01 -11.60
CA GLN A 146 -14.42 -4.90 -13.02
C GLN A 146 -13.29 -4.26 -13.86
N GLU A 147 -12.47 -3.40 -13.25
CA GLU A 147 -11.34 -2.74 -13.92
C GLU A 147 -10.05 -3.55 -13.79
N TRP A 148 -9.92 -4.30 -12.70
CA TRP A 148 -8.66 -4.97 -12.39
C TRP A 148 -8.33 -5.99 -13.48
N HIS A 149 -7.10 -5.91 -13.98
CA HIS A 149 -6.62 -6.70 -15.12
C HIS A 149 -7.48 -6.53 -16.39
N SER A 150 -8.14 -5.38 -16.52
CA SER A 150 -9.01 -5.07 -17.65
C SER A 150 -8.43 -3.94 -18.52
N PRO A 151 -8.82 -3.87 -19.81
CA PRO A 151 -8.45 -2.76 -20.68
C PRO A 151 -8.94 -1.38 -20.22
N SER A 152 -9.87 -1.33 -19.25
CA SER A 152 -10.45 -0.11 -18.69
C SER A 152 -9.59 0.50 -17.58
N ASP A 153 -8.59 -0.22 -17.06
CA ASP A 153 -7.56 0.30 -16.14
C ASP A 153 -6.62 1.27 -16.86
N THR A 154 -7.12 2.48 -17.08
CA THR A 154 -6.46 3.56 -17.81
C THR A 154 -6.32 4.79 -16.93
N PHE A 155 -5.32 5.61 -17.23
CA PHE A 155 -5.08 6.85 -16.50
C PHE A 155 -6.30 7.78 -16.53
N GLU A 156 -6.94 7.92 -17.70
CA GLU A 156 -8.14 8.74 -17.89
C GLU A 156 -9.29 8.26 -17.01
N PHE A 157 -9.53 6.96 -16.98
CA PHE A 157 -10.63 6.36 -16.24
C PHE A 157 -10.40 6.45 -14.73
N MET A 158 -9.20 6.11 -14.26
CA MET A 158 -8.83 6.26 -12.84
C MET A 158 -8.90 7.72 -12.39
N THR A 159 -8.49 8.67 -13.24
CA THR A 159 -8.62 10.11 -12.98
C THR A 159 -10.08 10.53 -12.88
N ALA A 160 -10.97 10.00 -13.73
CA ALA A 160 -12.40 10.26 -13.65
C ALA A 160 -13.00 9.72 -12.34
N LYS A 161 -12.64 8.49 -11.94
CA LYS A 161 -13.04 7.89 -10.64
C LYS A 161 -12.60 8.73 -9.45
N ALA A 162 -11.41 9.29 -9.51
CA ALA A 162 -10.91 10.19 -8.47
C ALA A 162 -11.65 11.54 -8.41
N GLY A 163 -12.59 11.83 -9.33
CA GLY A 163 -13.24 13.13 -9.44
C GLY A 163 -12.39 14.19 -10.15
N GLY A 164 -11.37 13.77 -10.89
CA GLY A 164 -10.45 14.62 -11.64
C GLY A 164 -9.00 14.58 -11.09
N PRO A 165 -8.08 15.31 -11.76
CA PRO A 165 -6.65 15.30 -11.41
C PRO A 165 -6.35 15.71 -9.97
N ASP A 166 -7.10 16.67 -9.42
CA ASP A 166 -6.92 17.13 -8.03
C ASP A 166 -7.30 16.04 -7.02
N GLY A 167 -8.36 15.28 -7.30
CA GLY A 167 -8.75 14.15 -6.49
C GLY A 167 -7.71 13.04 -6.54
N MET A 168 -7.21 12.71 -7.75
CA MET A 168 -6.13 11.73 -7.93
C MET A 168 -4.89 12.11 -7.12
N ALA A 169 -4.46 13.37 -7.22
CA ALA A 169 -3.33 13.88 -6.44
C ALA A 169 -3.58 13.80 -4.92
N SER A 170 -4.81 14.02 -4.46
CA SER A 170 -5.15 13.96 -3.03
C SER A 170 -5.00 12.55 -2.46
N GLY A 171 -5.40 11.51 -3.19
CA GLY A 171 -5.24 10.11 -2.76
C GLY A 171 -3.76 9.70 -2.67
N PHE A 172 -2.95 10.12 -3.65
CA PHE A 172 -1.48 9.93 -3.61
C PHE A 172 -0.82 10.63 -2.43
N ASN A 173 -1.27 11.85 -2.07
CA ASN A 173 -0.70 12.57 -0.93
C ASN A 173 -0.87 11.77 0.37
N SER A 174 -2.04 11.17 0.60
CA SER A 174 -2.25 10.40 1.83
C SER A 174 -1.31 9.22 1.94
N LEU A 175 -1.09 8.52 0.84
CA LEU A 175 -0.12 7.43 0.77
C LEU A 175 1.31 7.92 1.04
N ALA A 176 1.73 8.98 0.35
CA ALA A 176 3.10 9.50 0.45
C ALA A 176 3.44 9.98 1.86
N TRP A 177 2.52 10.69 2.52
CA TRP A 177 2.74 11.18 3.87
C TRP A 177 2.74 10.07 4.91
N SER A 178 1.85 9.08 4.79
CA SER A 178 1.85 7.94 5.70
C SER A 178 3.09 7.07 5.52
N ALA A 179 3.50 6.80 4.28
CA ALA A 179 4.73 6.07 4.00
C ALA A 179 5.98 6.80 4.54
N LEU A 180 6.04 8.12 4.37
CA LEU A 180 7.15 8.93 4.87
C LEU A 180 7.24 8.90 6.41
N ASP A 181 6.11 9.07 7.11
CA ASP A 181 6.08 9.04 8.57
C ASP A 181 6.53 7.67 9.12
N LEU A 182 5.99 6.58 8.56
CA LEU A 182 6.39 5.22 8.92
C LEU A 182 7.86 4.97 8.59
N PHE A 183 8.35 5.47 7.46
CA PHE A 183 9.74 5.29 7.05
C PHE A 183 10.68 5.97 8.05
N VAL A 184 10.39 7.20 8.46
CA VAL A 184 11.18 7.92 9.46
C VAL A 184 11.20 7.14 10.79
N ARG A 185 10.04 6.59 11.21
CA ARG A 185 9.96 5.77 12.43
C ARG A 185 10.80 4.51 12.34
N VAL A 186 10.74 3.80 11.21
CA VAL A 186 11.55 2.62 10.98
C VAL A 186 13.04 2.96 11.00
N ASP A 187 13.47 4.03 10.33
CA ASP A 187 14.87 4.43 10.28
C ASP A 187 15.43 4.70 11.68
N ASN A 188 14.66 5.40 12.53
CA ASN A 188 15.05 5.77 13.89
C ASN A 188 14.81 4.67 14.94
N ALA A 189 14.28 3.50 14.57
CA ALA A 189 13.89 2.49 15.54
C ALA A 189 15.08 1.67 16.07
N GLU A 190 15.36 1.74 17.36
CA GLU A 190 16.29 0.78 17.96
C GLU A 190 15.66 -0.62 18.06
N ASN A 191 16.50 -1.67 17.97
CA ASN A 191 16.12 -3.08 18.12
C ASN A 191 15.00 -3.57 17.18
N TYR A 192 14.80 -2.92 16.04
CA TYR A 192 13.79 -3.31 15.06
C TYR A 192 14.39 -4.22 13.96
N HIS A 193 13.76 -5.38 13.77
CA HIS A 193 14.17 -6.43 12.84
C HIS A 193 13.00 -7.38 12.57
N GLY A 194 13.15 -8.19 11.50
CA GLY A 194 12.20 -9.24 11.17
C GLY A 194 12.47 -10.55 11.90
N ASN A 195 11.74 -11.59 11.52
CA ASN A 195 11.80 -12.93 12.13
C ASN A 195 13.12 -13.68 11.89
N TRP A 196 14.04 -13.12 11.09
CA TRP A 196 15.35 -13.70 10.80
C TRP A 196 16.39 -13.48 11.91
N LYS A 197 16.10 -12.67 12.93
CA LYS A 197 17.00 -12.39 14.04
C LYS A 197 16.29 -12.80 15.33
N GLU A 198 16.66 -13.97 15.86
CA GLU A 198 16.31 -14.41 17.22
C GLU A 198 17.04 -13.58 18.30
#